data_AF-A0A4Q6AUZ9-F1
#
_entry.id   AF-A0A4Q6AUZ9-F1
#
_cell.length_a   1.000
_cell.length_b   1.000
_cell.length_c   1.000
_cell.angle_alpha   90.00
_cell.angle_beta   90.00
_cell.angle_gamma   90.00
#
_symmetry.space_group_name_H-M   'P 1'
#
loop_
_entity.id
_entity.type
_entity.pdbx_description
1 polymer ?
#
loop_
_entity_poly.entity_id
_entity_poly.type
_entity_poly.pdbx_seq_one_letter_code
_entity_poly.pdbx_strand_id
1 'polypeptide(L)'
;MKFRFPVILAAAFLLMNLLSSCTRDYICQCTIKYTGQPGLPDSVVREYPVTDTKKKAKSVCESNSGTYETNGITTTETCKLY
;
A
#
# COMPACT_ATOMS: atom_id res chain seq x y z
N MET A 1 3.70 42.94 -20.68
CA MET A 1 4.87 42.04 -20.57
C MET A 1 4.89 41.10 -21.76
N LYS A 2 5.97 41.06 -22.56
CA LYS A 2 6.12 40.10 -23.69
C LYS A 2 6.63 38.77 -23.12
N PHE A 3 5.75 37.79 -22.99
CA PHE A 3 6.14 36.44 -22.57
C PHE A 3 7.07 35.84 -23.63
N ARG A 4 8.30 35.54 -23.24
CA ARG A 4 9.28 34.92 -24.14
C ARG A 4 8.90 33.46 -24.34
N PHE A 5 8.86 33.02 -25.60
CA PHE A 5 8.58 31.65 -26.04
C PHE A 5 9.17 30.52 -25.16
N PRO A 6 10.42 30.59 -24.66
CA PRO A 6 10.97 29.56 -23.77
C PRO A 6 10.24 29.42 -22.42
N VAL A 7 9.65 30.49 -21.90
CA VAL A 7 8.91 30.48 -20.61
C VAL A 7 7.61 29.69 -20.74
N ILE A 8 6.96 29.77 -21.91
CA ILE A 8 5.71 29.05 -22.20
C ILE A 8 5.99 27.54 -22.33
N LEU A 9 7.11 27.18 -22.97
CA LEU A 9 7.55 25.78 -23.11
C LEU A 9 7.92 25.14 -21.77
N ALA A 10 8.62 25.86 -20.91
CA ALA A 10 8.96 25.39 -19.56
C ALA A 10 7.71 25.18 -18.69
N ALA A 11 6.73 26.09 -18.78
CA ALA A 11 5.47 25.97 -18.05
C ALA A 11 4.65 24.75 -18.52
N ALA A 12 4.62 24.47 -19.83
CA ALA A 12 3.91 23.31 -20.38
C ALA A 12 4.49 21.97 -19.90
N PHE A 13 5.82 21.85 -19.80
CA PHE A 13 6.48 20.63 -19.32
C PHE A 13 6.23 20.38 -17.82
N LEU A 14 6.12 21.44 -17.02
CA LEU A 14 5.78 21.33 -15.60
C LEU A 14 4.34 20.84 -15.38
N LEU A 15 3.40 21.32 -16.21
CA LEU A 15 1.98 20.95 -16.11
C LEU A 15 1.70 19.48 -16.50
N MET A 16 2.50 18.91 -17.39
CA MET A 16 2.36 17.49 -17.80
C MET A 16 2.70 16.49 -16.68
N ASN A 17 3.53 16.87 -15.70
CA ASN A 17 3.89 15.98 -14.59
C ASN A 17 2.81 15.91 -13.49
N LEU A 18 1.94 16.90 -13.40
CA LEU A 18 0.93 17.01 -12.34
C LEU A 18 -0.33 16.14 -12.56
N LEU A 19 -0.56 15.67 -13.79
CA LEU A 19 -1.78 14.91 -14.16
C LEU A 19 -1.63 13.38 -14.03
N SER A 20 -0.47 12.88 -13.57
CA SER A 20 -0.19 11.43 -13.53
C SER A 20 -0.73 10.70 -12.29
N SER A 21 -1.47 11.37 -11.40
CA SER A 21 -2.00 10.75 -10.17
C SER A 21 -3.29 9.97 -10.42
N CYS A 22 -3.21 8.87 -11.17
CA CYS A 22 -4.28 7.88 -11.25
C CYS A 22 -4.35 7.10 -9.93
N THR A 23 -5.14 7.59 -8.96
CA THR A 23 -5.54 6.81 -7.80
C THR A 23 -6.60 5.79 -8.20
N ARG A 24 -6.55 4.58 -7.63
CA ARG A 24 -7.53 3.53 -7.82
C ARG A 24 -7.86 2.90 -6.47
N ASP A 25 -9.05 2.32 -6.38
CA ASP A 25 -9.46 1.54 -5.23
C ASP A 25 -8.86 0.13 -5.35
N TYR A 26 -8.14 -0.26 -4.31
CA TYR A 26 -7.56 -1.59 -4.14
C TYR A 26 -8.07 -2.20 -2.85
N ILE A 27 -8.01 -3.53 -2.73
CA ILE A 27 -8.34 -4.24 -1.50
C ILE A 27 -7.05 -4.79 -0.90
N CYS A 28 -6.70 -4.37 0.31
CA CYS A 28 -5.61 -4.99 1.05
C CYS A 28 -6.16 -6.16 1.86
N GLN A 29 -5.58 -7.35 1.68
CA GLN A 29 -5.94 -8.56 2.40
C GLN A 29 -4.76 -9.01 3.28
N CYS A 30 -4.96 -9.00 4.60
CA CYS A 30 -4.00 -9.42 5.61
C CYS A 30 -4.40 -10.78 6.19
N THR A 31 -3.53 -11.78 6.03
CA THR A 31 -3.69 -13.10 6.64
C THR A 31 -2.84 -13.17 7.90
N ILE A 32 -3.49 -13.40 9.03
CA ILE A 32 -2.85 -13.56 10.34
C ILE A 32 -2.82 -15.04 10.67
N LYS A 33 -1.63 -15.60 10.90
CA LYS A 33 -1.41 -16.99 11.30
C LYS A 33 -0.76 -17.04 12.67
N TYR A 34 -1.26 -17.92 13.52
CA TYR A 34 -0.69 -18.18 14.84
C TYR A 34 -0.07 -19.57 14.86
N THR A 35 1.18 -19.67 15.30
CA THR A 35 1.91 -20.95 15.44
C THR A 35 2.66 -20.98 16.77
N GLY A 36 2.91 -22.17 17.31
CA GLY A 36 3.74 -22.35 18.51
C GLY A 36 3.07 -23.14 19.64
N GLN A 37 1.74 -23.22 19.66
CA GLN A 37 1.01 -23.99 20.67
C GLN A 37 -0.22 -24.71 20.08
N PRO A 38 -0.53 -25.94 20.53
CA PRO A 38 -1.76 -26.61 20.14
C PRO A 38 -3.00 -25.87 20.70
N GLY A 39 -4.05 -25.76 19.88
CA GLY A 39 -5.30 -25.07 20.24
C GLY A 39 -5.37 -23.59 19.83
N LEU A 40 -4.41 -23.10 19.05
CA LEU A 40 -4.48 -21.76 18.46
C LEU A 40 -5.59 -21.67 17.40
N PRO A 41 -6.24 -20.49 17.26
CA PRO A 41 -7.25 -20.29 16.23
C PRO A 41 -6.64 -20.43 14.83
N ASP A 42 -7.45 -20.89 13.89
CA ASP A 42 -7.10 -20.92 12.47
C ASP A 42 -6.77 -19.51 11.95
N SER A 43 -6.14 -19.46 10.77
CA SER A 43 -5.73 -18.20 10.17
C SER A 43 -6.90 -17.25 9.97
N VAL A 44 -6.74 -16.00 10.41
CA VAL A 44 -7.74 -14.95 10.26
C VAL A 44 -7.39 -14.09 9.04
N VAL A 45 -8.38 -13.83 8.19
CA VAL A 45 -8.23 -12.93 7.04
C VAL A 45 -8.94 -11.60 7.35
N ARG A 46 -8.21 -10.49 7.21
CA ARG A 46 -8.73 -9.14 7.35
C ARG A 46 -8.60 -8.40 6.03
N GLU A 47 -9.66 -7.77 5.59
CA GLU A 47 -9.68 -6.98 4.36
C GLU A 47 -10.03 -5.52 4.66
N TYR A 48 -9.34 -4.60 4.01
CA TYR A 48 -9.66 -3.18 4.06
C TYR A 48 -9.38 -2.49 2.72
N PRO A 49 -10.21 -1.51 2.33
CA PRO A 49 -10.02 -0.77 1.10
C PRO A 49 -8.86 0.23 1.22
N VAL A 50 -8.09 0.39 0.14
CA VAL A 50 -7.00 1.36 0.03
C VAL A 50 -7.11 2.09 -1.30
N THR A 51 -7.33 3.40 -1.25
CA THR A 51 -7.42 4.25 -2.44
C THR A 51 -6.14 5.05 -2.60
N ASP A 52 -5.28 4.64 -3.54
CA ASP A 52 -4.09 5.39 -3.90
C ASP A 52 -3.58 4.92 -5.28
N THR A 53 -2.45 5.45 -5.72
CA THR A 53 -1.64 4.86 -6.78
C THR A 53 -1.23 3.44 -6.40
N LYS A 54 -1.19 2.52 -7.38
CA LYS A 54 -0.80 1.10 -7.17
C LYS A 54 0.44 0.93 -6.30
N LYS A 55 1.47 1.76 -6.52
CA LYS A 55 2.76 1.69 -5.81
C LYS A 55 2.61 2.07 -4.33
N LYS A 56 1.90 3.17 -4.03
CA LYS A 56 1.66 3.61 -2.65
C LYS A 56 0.69 2.66 -1.93
N ALA A 57 -0.40 2.26 -2.59
CA ALA A 57 -1.35 1.30 -2.05
C ALA A 57 -0.66 -0.02 -1.67
N LYS A 58 0.22 -0.53 -2.56
CA LYS A 58 1.03 -1.73 -2.28
C LYS A 58 1.95 -1.51 -1.07
N SER A 59 2.66 -0.39 -1.04
CA SER A 59 3.58 -0.07 0.06
C SER A 59 2.87 0.02 1.41
N VAL A 60 1.71 0.67 1.47
CA VAL A 60 0.92 0.85 2.71
C VAL A 60 0.27 -0.46 3.14
N CYS A 61 -0.18 -1.28 2.19
CA CYS A 61 -0.73 -2.61 2.48
C CYS A 61 0.34 -3.56 3.01
N GLU A 62 1.45 -3.69 2.30
CA GLU A 62 2.50 -4.66 2.63
C GLU A 62 3.33 -4.25 3.84
N SER A 63 3.41 -2.95 4.18
CA SER A 63 4.12 -2.47 5.39
C SER A 63 3.52 -2.97 6.69
N ASN A 64 2.26 -3.41 6.68
CA ASN A 64 1.60 -4.02 7.84
C ASN A 64 1.95 -5.52 7.97
N SER A 65 2.68 -6.09 7.03
CA SER A 65 3.15 -7.47 7.15
C SER A 65 4.30 -7.55 8.16
N GLY A 66 4.20 -8.47 9.10
CA GLY A 66 5.16 -8.61 10.18
C GLY A 66 5.09 -9.99 10.81
N THR A 67 6.15 -10.35 11.52
CA THR A 67 6.14 -11.54 12.39
C THR A 67 6.46 -11.09 13.79
N TYR A 68 5.59 -11.46 14.72
CA TYR A 68 5.65 -11.06 16.12
C TYR A 68 5.66 -12.32 16.98
N GLU A 69 6.58 -12.39 17.93
CA GLU A 69 6.61 -13.47 18.90
C GLU A 69 6.16 -12.93 20.25
N THR A 70 5.19 -13.58 20.89
CA THR A 70 4.72 -13.21 22.21
C THR A 70 4.43 -14.48 23.00
N ASN A 71 5.13 -14.66 24.13
CA ASN A 71 4.97 -15.83 25.01
C ASN A 71 5.11 -17.18 24.29
N GLY A 72 6.05 -17.28 23.33
CA GLY A 72 6.29 -18.51 22.55
C GLY A 72 5.28 -18.78 21.43
N ILE A 73 4.35 -17.86 21.18
CA ILE A 73 3.44 -17.90 20.04
C ILE A 73 3.97 -16.94 18.97
N THR A 74 4.26 -17.48 17.79
CA THR A 74 4.60 -16.71 16.60
C THR A 74 3.31 -16.33 15.87
N THR A 75 3.09 -15.02 15.73
CA THR A 75 2.01 -14.43 14.93
C THR A 75 2.63 -13.91 13.64
N THR A 76 2.27 -14.50 12.50
CA THR A 76 2.69 -14.04 11.18
C THR A 76 1.53 -13.32 10.52
N GLU A 77 1.66 -12.03 10.32
CA GLU A 77 0.74 -11.20 9.54
C GLU A 77 1.31 -10.99 8.14
N THR A 78 0.60 -11.44 7.11
CA THR A 78 0.99 -11.29 5.70
C THR A 78 -0.09 -10.53 4.96
N CYS A 79 0.21 -9.30 4.56
CA CYS A 79 -0.69 -8.44 3.81
C CYS A 79 -0.33 -8.41 2.32
N LYS A 80 -1.33 -8.48 1.44
CA LYS A 80 -1.20 -8.41 -0.01
C LYS A 80 -2.27 -7.52 -0.61
N LEU A 81 -1.87 -6.73 -1.61
CA LEU A 81 -2.78 -5.86 -2.36
C LEU A 81 -3.44 -6.63 -3.52
N TYR A 82 -4.77 -6.56 -3.60
CA TYR A 82 -5.61 -7.12 -4.65
C TYR A 82 -6.32 -6.02 -5.45
#